data_AF-A0A0Q7K833-F1
#
_entry.id   AF-A0A0Q7K833-F1
#
_cell.length_a   1.000
_cell.length_b   1.000
_cell.length_c   1.000
_cell.angle_alpha   90.00
_cell.angle_beta   90.00
_cell.angle_gamma   90.00
#
_symmetry.space_group_name_H-M   'P 1'
#
loop_
_entity.id
_entity.type
_entity.pdbx_description
1 polymer ?
#
loop_
_entity_poly.entity_id
_entity_poly.type
_entity_poly.pdbx_seq_one_letter_code
_entity_poly.pdbx_strand_id
1 'polypeptide(L)'
;MPVDPTGADLKRYLAEDPGGPVVMLNLLRFVDGGRPSYEQYAREIEPFLARVGARVVHLGDTSTALVAPDGFEWDAVLLVEYPDRRAFSAMVADPEYQTITALRTSALSDAVLQATTPWPA
;
A
#
# COMPACT_ATOMS: atom_id res chain seq x y z
N MET A 1 -13.21 -0.19 -7.90
CA MET A 1 -12.31 0.77 -8.62
C MET A 1 -10.93 0.10 -8.75
N PRO A 2 -9.85 0.74 -9.27
CA PRO A 2 -8.52 0.12 -9.18
C PRO A 2 -8.14 -0.16 -7.72
N VAL A 3 -7.71 -1.39 -7.46
CA VAL A 3 -7.17 -1.82 -6.16
C VAL A 3 -5.66 -1.99 -6.27
N ASP A 4 -5.18 -2.62 -7.35
CA ASP A 4 -3.77 -2.91 -7.60
C ASP A 4 -3.19 -2.05 -8.74
N PRO A 5 -1.90 -1.65 -8.65
CA PRO A 5 -1.23 -0.95 -9.74
C PRO A 5 -1.02 -1.88 -10.94
N THR A 6 -1.08 -1.32 -12.15
CA THR A 6 -0.75 -2.07 -13.37
C THR A 6 0.75 -2.08 -13.62
N GLY A 7 1.23 -2.95 -14.52
CA GLY A 7 2.62 -2.90 -14.96
C GLY A 7 3.02 -1.55 -15.60
N ALA A 8 2.07 -0.84 -16.21
CA ALA A 8 2.30 0.50 -16.73
C ALA A 8 2.49 1.54 -15.62
N ASP A 9 1.74 1.42 -14.52
CA ASP A 9 1.89 2.27 -13.34
C ASP A 9 3.25 2.09 -12.68
N LEU A 10 3.70 0.84 -12.50
CA LEU A 10 5.02 0.53 -11.94
C LEU A 10 6.15 1.09 -12.82
N LYS A 11 6.03 0.95 -14.15
CA LYS A 11 7.03 1.49 -15.09
C LYS A 11 7.12 3.02 -14.99
N ARG A 12 5.97 3.70 -14.94
CA ARG A 12 5.91 5.16 -14.77
C ARG A 12 6.49 5.58 -13.42
N TYR A 13 6.10 4.89 -12.34
CA TYR A 13 6.59 5.14 -10.99
C TYR A 13 8.12 5.05 -10.89
N LEU A 14 8.75 4.07 -11.55
CA LEU A 14 10.20 3.96 -11.59
C LEU A 14 10.87 5.01 -12.49
N ALA A 15 10.22 5.43 -13.57
CA ALA A 15 10.77 6.46 -14.47
C ALA A 15 10.74 7.86 -13.83
N GLU A 16 9.77 8.12 -12.97
CA GLU A 16 9.59 9.39 -12.24
C GLU A 16 10.37 9.44 -10.92
N ASP A 17 11.36 8.56 -10.71
CA ASP A 17 12.06 8.43 -9.44
C ASP A 17 12.97 9.63 -9.12
N PRO A 18 12.66 10.46 -8.10
CA PRO A 18 13.54 11.53 -7.66
C PRO A 18 14.69 11.03 -6.77
N GLY A 19 14.72 9.74 -6.43
CA GLY A 19 15.63 9.13 -5.46
C GLY A 19 15.16 9.31 -4.01
N GLY A 20 15.82 8.57 -3.11
CA GLY A 20 15.58 8.62 -1.66
C GLY A 20 14.45 7.71 -1.17
N PRO A 21 14.18 7.72 0.14
CA PRO A 21 13.16 6.88 0.76
C PRO A 21 11.76 7.30 0.35
N VAL A 22 10.84 6.34 0.38
CA VAL A 22 9.43 6.55 0.06
C VAL A 22 8.57 6.03 1.19
N VAL A 23 7.62 6.85 1.64
CA VAL A 23 6.49 6.37 2.44
C VAL A 23 5.31 6.17 1.49
N MET A 24 4.87 4.93 1.35
CA MET A 24 3.72 4.56 0.54
C MET A 24 2.44 4.71 1.36
N LEU A 25 1.63 5.69 1.00
CA LEU A 25 0.28 5.89 1.54
C LEU A 25 -0.67 4.88 0.91
N ASN A 26 -1.33 4.11 1.76
CA ASN A 26 -2.45 3.26 1.39
C ASN A 26 -3.70 3.76 2.11
N LEU A 27 -4.72 4.16 1.35
CA LEU A 27 -6.07 4.37 1.88
C LEU A 27 -6.95 3.23 1.37
N LEU A 28 -7.70 2.60 2.27
CA LEU A 28 -8.29 1.28 2.04
C LEU A 28 -9.79 1.34 2.32
N ARG A 29 -10.59 0.88 1.37
CA ARG A 29 -12.01 0.63 1.58
C ARG A 29 -12.29 -0.85 1.38
N PHE A 30 -12.86 -1.51 2.38
CA PHE A 30 -13.16 -2.92 2.34
C PHE A 30 -14.43 -3.19 1.53
N VAL A 31 -14.55 -4.41 1.01
CA VAL A 31 -15.86 -4.99 0.67
C VAL A 31 -16.53 -5.51 1.95
N ASP A 32 -17.83 -5.79 1.90
CA ASP A 32 -18.53 -6.46 3.00
C ASP A 32 -17.83 -7.78 3.37
N GLY A 33 -17.37 -7.89 4.62
CA GLY A 33 -16.63 -9.05 5.11
C GLY A 33 -15.18 -9.17 4.61
N GLY A 34 -14.63 -8.15 3.94
CA GLY A 34 -13.25 -8.15 3.42
C GLY A 34 -12.16 -7.99 4.48
N ARG A 35 -12.48 -7.38 5.64
CA ARG A 35 -11.51 -7.04 6.69
C ARG A 35 -10.65 -8.23 7.18
N PRO A 36 -11.20 -9.43 7.47
CA PRO A 36 -10.37 -10.56 7.89
C PRO A 36 -9.34 -11.01 6.85
N SER A 37 -9.68 -10.96 5.56
CA SER A 37 -8.75 -11.26 4.46
C SER A 37 -7.63 -10.23 4.39
N TYR A 38 -7.96 -8.95 4.57
CA TYR A 38 -6.95 -7.90 4.62
C TYR A 38 -6.04 -8.00 5.85
N GLU A 39 -6.59 -8.33 7.03
CA GLU A 39 -5.80 -8.58 8.22
C GLU A 39 -4.85 -9.76 8.04
N GLN A 40 -5.26 -10.81 7.32
CA GLN A 40 -4.38 -11.91 6.95
C GLN A 40 -3.25 -11.42 6.03
N TYR A 41 -3.58 -10.69 4.97
CA TYR A 41 -2.58 -10.06 4.10
C TYR A 41 -1.58 -9.20 4.89
N ALA A 42 -2.06 -8.38 5.82
CA ALA A 42 -1.23 -7.50 6.64
C ALA A 42 -0.27 -8.27 7.56
N ARG A 43 -0.63 -9.48 8.00
CA ARG A 43 0.28 -10.38 8.74
C ARG A 43 1.29 -11.05 7.82
N GLU A 44 0.86 -11.47 6.63
CA GLU A 44 1.69 -12.23 5.70
C GLU A 44 2.69 -11.36 4.91
N ILE A 45 2.47 -10.04 4.82
CA ILE A 45 3.35 -9.13 4.09
C ILE A 45 4.69 -8.86 4.81
N GLU A 46 4.75 -9.01 6.13
CA GLU A 46 5.90 -8.60 6.95
C GLU A 46 7.25 -9.20 6.47
N PRO A 47 7.37 -10.51 6.16
CA PRO A 47 8.63 -11.08 5.71
C PRO A 47 9.11 -10.50 4.37
N PHE A 48 8.17 -10.16 3.47
CA PHE A 48 8.49 -9.53 2.19
C PHE A 48 8.99 -8.10 2.36
N LEU A 49 8.37 -7.34 3.27
CA LEU A 49 8.83 -6.00 3.62
C LEU A 49 10.26 -6.05 4.19
N ALA A 50 10.51 -6.92 5.16
CA ALA A 50 11.83 -7.08 5.76
C ALA A 50 12.91 -7.42 4.72
N ARG A 51 12.59 -8.30 3.75
CA ARG A 51 13.52 -8.73 2.69
C ARG A 51 13.99 -7.58 1.79
N VAL A 52 13.15 -6.54 1.60
CA VAL A 52 13.49 -5.35 0.80
C VAL A 52 13.88 -4.13 1.66
N GLY A 53 14.07 -4.32 2.96
CA GLY A 53 14.41 -3.24 3.89
C GLY A 53 13.27 -2.26 4.17
N ALA A 54 12.03 -2.65 3.87
CA ALA A 54 10.84 -1.87 4.13
C ALA A 54 10.24 -2.18 5.51
N ARG A 55 9.42 -1.26 6.02
CA ARG A 55 8.74 -1.43 7.31
C ARG A 55 7.38 -0.75 7.33
N VAL A 56 6.44 -1.32 8.08
CA VAL A 56 5.18 -0.64 8.40
C VAL A 56 5.47 0.50 9.36
N VAL A 57 5.08 1.73 8.98
CA VAL A 57 5.14 2.93 9.82
C VAL A 57 3.86 3.05 10.65
N HIS A 58 2.72 2.77 10.03
CA HIS A 58 1.42 2.85 10.68
C HIS A 58 0.41 1.94 9.96
N LEU A 59 -0.41 1.24 10.72
CA LEU A 59 -1.60 0.55 10.25
C LEU A 59 -2.71 0.79 11.27
N GLY A 60 -3.86 1.28 10.84
CA GLY A 60 -4.97 1.57 11.74
C GLY A 60 -6.28 1.74 11.01
N ASP A 61 -7.37 1.47 11.72
CA ASP A 61 -8.70 1.85 11.27
C ASP A 61 -8.81 3.38 11.27
N THR A 62 -9.47 3.93 10.27
CA THR A 62 -9.84 5.35 10.30
C THR A 62 -10.92 5.57 11.35
N SER A 63 -11.06 6.81 11.79
CA SER A 63 -12.10 7.22 12.72
C SER A 63 -12.76 8.49 12.21
N THR A 64 -13.33 9.29 13.11
CA THR A 64 -14.03 10.55 12.82
C THR A 64 -13.27 11.41 11.82
N ALA A 65 -13.82 11.55 10.61
CA ALA A 65 -13.33 12.49 9.61
C ALA A 65 -13.61 13.92 10.09
N LEU A 66 -12.55 14.66 10.42
CA LEU A 66 -12.68 16.06 10.82
C LEU A 66 -12.89 16.99 9.62
N VAL A 67 -12.25 16.65 8.48
CA VAL A 67 -12.38 17.34 7.19
C VAL A 67 -12.15 16.30 6.10
N ALA A 68 -13.16 16.06 5.27
CA ALA A 68 -13.06 15.22 4.07
C ALA A 68 -14.09 15.68 3.03
N PRO A 69 -13.76 15.65 1.73
CA PRO A 69 -14.76 15.82 0.68
C PRO A 69 -15.74 14.64 0.67
N ASP A 70 -16.95 14.87 0.14
CA ASP A 70 -17.97 13.83 0.05
C ASP A 70 -17.44 12.59 -0.70
N GLY A 71 -17.76 11.41 -0.17
CA GLY A 71 -17.36 10.12 -0.75
C GLY A 71 -15.91 9.70 -0.49
N PHE A 72 -15.11 10.51 0.22
CA PHE A 72 -13.77 10.13 0.69
C PHE A 72 -13.83 9.47 2.07
N GLU A 73 -14.53 8.34 2.12
CA GLU A 73 -14.61 7.49 3.31
C GLU A 73 -13.69 6.28 3.11
N TRP A 74 -12.71 6.13 4.00
CA TRP A 74 -11.78 5.01 4.02
C TRP A 74 -11.97 4.26 5.32
N ASP A 75 -11.81 2.94 5.33
CA ASP A 75 -11.94 2.11 6.52
C ASP A 75 -10.61 1.99 7.28
N ALA A 76 -9.50 1.99 6.55
CA ALA A 76 -8.17 1.86 7.14
C ALA A 76 -7.10 2.65 6.38
N VAL A 77 -6.02 2.94 7.07
CA VAL A 77 -4.79 3.52 6.52
C VAL A 77 -3.61 2.60 6.79
N LEU A 78 -2.76 2.41 5.77
CA LEU A 78 -1.48 1.73 5.90
C LEU A 78 -0.36 2.61 5.33
N LEU A 79 0.65 2.88 6.15
CA LEU A 79 1.87 3.58 5.76
C LEU A 79 3.03 2.59 5.80
N VAL A 80 3.72 2.44 4.67
CA VAL A 80 4.90 1.57 4.57
C VAL A 80 6.08 2.39 4.06
N GLU A 81 7.18 2.40 4.80
CA GLU A 81 8.42 3.03 4.37
C GLU A 81 9.28 2.02 3.62
N TYR A 82 9.77 2.43 2.45
CA TYR A 82 10.75 1.71 1.63
C TYR A 82 12.03 2.56 1.51
N PRO A 83 13.22 1.93 1.43
CA PRO A 83 14.47 2.66 1.28
C PRO A 83 14.56 3.41 -0.07
N ASP A 84 13.90 2.90 -1.10
CA ASP A 84 13.75 3.54 -2.42
C ASP A 84 12.58 2.94 -3.22
N ARG A 85 12.29 3.51 -4.40
CA ARG A 85 11.23 3.01 -5.30
C ARG A 85 11.50 1.60 -5.85
N ARG A 86 12.78 1.21 -5.97
CA ARG A 86 13.18 -0.10 -6.51
C ARG A 86 12.87 -1.20 -5.50
N ALA A 87 13.02 -0.95 -4.20
CA ALA A 87 12.64 -1.88 -3.14
C ALA A 87 11.14 -2.23 -3.21
N PHE A 88 10.27 -1.24 -3.38
CA PHE A 88 8.85 -1.47 -3.61
C PHE A 88 8.61 -2.31 -4.88
N SER A 89 9.22 -1.92 -6.00
CA SER A 89 9.04 -2.66 -7.26
C SER A 89 9.58 -4.09 -7.19
N ALA A 90 10.67 -4.33 -6.46
CA ALA A 90 11.25 -5.66 -6.27
C ALA A 90 10.32 -6.55 -5.45
N MET A 91 9.70 -6.00 -4.40
CA MET A 91 8.69 -6.71 -3.61
C MET A 91 7.48 -7.10 -4.47
N VAL A 92 6.93 -6.17 -5.25
CA VAL A 92 5.76 -6.43 -6.11
C VAL A 92 6.06 -7.46 -7.21
N ALA A 93 7.31 -7.51 -7.68
CA ALA A 93 7.77 -8.48 -8.67
C ALA A 93 8.10 -9.87 -8.08
N ASP A 94 8.18 -10.01 -6.75
CA ASP A 94 8.49 -11.28 -6.10
C ASP A 94 7.33 -12.29 -6.32
N PRO A 95 7.58 -13.46 -6.96
CA PRO A 95 6.55 -14.47 -7.16
C PRO A 95 5.94 -15.00 -5.85
N GLU A 96 6.71 -15.04 -4.77
CA GLU A 96 6.20 -15.44 -3.45
C GLU A 96 5.21 -14.39 -2.92
N TYR A 97 5.52 -13.10 -3.08
CA TYR A 97 4.59 -12.01 -2.72
C TYR A 97 3.29 -12.07 -3.54
N GLN A 98 3.38 -12.40 -4.83
CA GLN A 98 2.20 -12.56 -5.69
C GLN A 98 1.24 -13.65 -5.21
N THR A 99 1.69 -14.62 -4.39
CA THR A 99 0.79 -15.64 -3.83
C THR A 99 -0.17 -15.08 -2.79
N ILE A 100 0.20 -13.99 -2.10
CA ILE A 100 -0.62 -13.37 -1.05
C ILE A 100 -1.43 -12.17 -1.54
N THR A 101 -1.16 -11.63 -2.74
CA THR A 101 -1.84 -10.44 -3.26
C THR A 101 -3.35 -10.66 -3.44
N ALA A 102 -3.77 -11.89 -3.72
CA ALA A 102 -5.19 -12.23 -3.83
C ALA A 102 -6.00 -11.86 -2.57
N LEU A 103 -5.39 -12.00 -1.37
CA LEU A 103 -6.02 -11.63 -0.10
C LEU A 103 -6.33 -10.12 -0.03
N ARG A 104 -5.43 -9.29 -0.58
CA ARG A 104 -5.62 -7.84 -0.69
C ARG A 104 -6.67 -7.51 -1.74
N THR A 105 -6.51 -8.06 -2.94
CA THR A 105 -7.39 -7.76 -4.08
C THR A 105 -8.84 -8.12 -3.78
N SER A 106 -9.11 -9.25 -3.12
CA SER A 106 -10.48 -9.66 -2.78
C SER A 106 -11.07 -8.91 -1.58
N ALA A 107 -10.23 -8.31 -0.73
CA ALA A 107 -10.69 -7.63 0.48
C ALA A 107 -11.17 -6.20 0.25
N LEU A 108 -10.74 -5.57 -0.86
CA LEU A 108 -10.90 -4.14 -1.08
C LEU A 108 -11.88 -3.86 -2.23
N SER A 109 -12.77 -2.91 -2.00
CA SER A 109 -13.60 -2.32 -3.05
C SER A 109 -12.81 -1.24 -3.80
N ASP A 110 -12.07 -0.44 -3.03
CA ASP A 110 -11.32 0.73 -3.49
C ASP A 110 -10.01 0.86 -2.70
N ALA A 111 -8.96 1.33 -3.38
CA ALA A 111 -7.70 1.67 -2.72
C ALA A 111 -7.05 2.91 -3.35
N VAL A 112 -6.40 3.72 -2.52
CA VAL A 112 -5.36 4.66 -2.97
C VAL A 112 -4.02 4.06 -2.63
N LEU A 113 -3.10 4.05 -3.60
CA LEU A 113 -1.71 3.68 -3.40
C LEU A 113 -0.84 4.83 -3.93
N GLN A 114 -0.31 5.65 -3.02
CA GLN A 114 0.36 6.88 -3.37
C GLN A 114 1.72 6.97 -2.69
N ALA A 115 2.77 7.03 -3.50
CA ALA A 115 4.11 7.29 -3.01
C ALA A 115 4.22 8.74 -2.53
N THR A 116 4.88 8.93 -1.38
CA THR A 116 5.17 10.25 -0.83
C THR A 116 6.67 10.45 -0.69
N THR A 117 7.11 11.70 -0.81
CA THR A 117 8.47 12.13 -0.53
C THR A 117 8.47 12.95 0.75
N PRO A 118 9.39 12.71 1.70
CA PRO A 118 9.48 13.52 2.90
C PRO A 118 9.78 14.98 2.54
N TRP A 119 9.25 15.91 3.32
CA TRP A 119 9.69 17.31 3.23
C TRP A 119 11.15 17.42 3.72
N PRO A 120 11.94 18.34 3.14
CA PRO A 120 13.20 18.74 3.75
C PRO A 120 12.96 19.19 5.19
N ALA A 121 13.87 18.80 6.08
CA ALA A 121 13.88 19.30 7.46
C ALA A 121 14.14 20.81 7.52
#